data_AF-A0A653EYI2-F1
#
_entry.id   AF-A0A653EYI2-F1
#
_cell.length_a   1.000
_cell.length_b   1.000
_cell.length_c   1.000
_cell.angle_alpha   90.00
_cell.angle_beta   90.00
_cell.angle_gamma   90.00
#
_symmetry.space_group_name_H-M   'P 1'
#
loop_
_entity.id
_entity.type
_entity.pdbx_description
1 polymer ?
#
loop_
_entity_poly.entity_id
_entity_poly.type
_entity_poly.pdbx_seq_one_letter_code
_entity_poly.pdbx_strand_id
1 'polypeptide(L)'
;MTPRAPVRDDAVNGRWTVYWRGVGSERLLAIGALLDLSGTVREDVAKWLRPQREPLYSDDGDQVGEEEYFDIDWTGWAADFEANGRPFSSTETNLAKLVAALAADKPIKLAEVLEYTGSWETELWRVLVEWGTGGNNRDLPGRATVVDTANAAARSTRR
;
A
#
# COMPACT_ATOMS: atom_id res chain seq x y z
N MET A 1 -16.08 9.09 4.28
CA MET A 1 -14.77 9.73 4.56
C MET A 1 -14.29 9.17 5.90
N THR A 2 -13.57 8.05 5.87
CA THR A 2 -13.08 7.40 7.10
C THR A 2 -11.75 8.05 7.46
N PRO A 3 -11.58 8.56 8.69
CA PRO A 3 -10.30 9.16 9.08
C PRO A 3 -9.22 8.07 9.05
N ARG A 4 -8.13 8.33 8.32
CA ARG A 4 -6.90 7.52 8.38
C ARG A 4 -6.46 7.41 9.84
N ALA A 5 -6.28 6.19 10.33
CA ALA A 5 -5.85 5.98 11.72
C ALA A 5 -4.54 6.75 11.98
N PRO A 6 -4.47 7.57 13.04
CA PRO A 6 -3.28 8.37 13.33
C PRO A 6 -2.13 7.46 13.79
N VAL A 7 -0.96 7.62 13.17
CA VAL A 7 0.30 7.09 13.70
C VAL A 7 0.75 8.05 14.80
N ARG A 8 1.01 7.54 16.01
CA ARG A 8 1.30 8.35 17.20
C ARG A 8 2.60 9.17 17.16
N ASP A 9 3.53 8.86 16.25
CA ASP A 9 4.79 9.56 16.06
C ASP A 9 4.72 10.47 14.81
N ASP A 10 4.82 11.78 15.00
CA ASP A 10 4.70 12.78 13.92
C ASP A 10 5.78 12.64 12.83
N ALA A 11 7.00 12.24 13.20
CA ALA A 11 8.08 12.05 12.22
C ALA A 11 7.83 10.79 11.38
N VAL A 12 7.38 9.71 12.00
CA VAL A 12 6.98 8.47 11.31
C VAL A 12 5.75 8.72 10.44
N ASN A 13 4.77 9.49 10.93
CA ASN A 13 3.56 9.83 10.19
C ASN A 13 3.87 10.70 8.96
N GLY A 14 4.85 11.61 9.07
CA GLY A 14 5.38 12.36 7.94
C GLY A 14 5.98 11.45 6.86
N ARG A 15 6.89 10.55 7.25
CA ARG A 15 7.52 9.59 6.32
C ARG A 15 6.51 8.62 5.70
N TRP A 16 5.58 8.12 6.50
CA TRP A 16 4.46 7.29 6.06
C TRP A 16 3.63 7.99 4.98
N THR A 17 3.30 9.27 5.20
CA THR A 17 2.53 10.06 4.22
C THR A 17 3.31 10.28 2.93
N VAL A 18 4.63 10.50 3.01
CA VAL A 18 5.51 10.64 1.83
C VAL A 18 5.56 9.35 1.02
N TYR A 19 5.76 8.21 1.69
CA TYR A 19 5.79 6.89 1.05
C TYR A 19 4.57 6.67 0.13
N TRP A 20 3.37 6.84 0.66
CA TRP A 20 2.14 6.56 -0.08
C TRP A 20 1.84 7.53 -1.24
N ARG A 21 2.51 8.68 -1.33
CA ARG A 21 2.35 9.61 -2.47
C ARG A 21 3.01 9.09 -3.75
N GLY A 22 4.10 8.33 -3.61
CA GLY A 22 4.87 7.79 -4.73
C GLY A 22 4.36 6.45 -5.26
N VAL A 23 3.52 5.76 -4.47
CA VAL A 23 3.02 4.42 -4.79
C VAL A 23 1.98 4.49 -5.91
N GLY A 24 2.19 3.69 -6.96
CA GLY A 24 1.24 3.52 -8.06
C GLY A 24 0.90 2.09 -8.40
N SER A 25 1.40 1.12 -7.64
CA SER A 25 1.04 -0.27 -7.85
C SER A 25 -0.26 -0.58 -7.13
N GLU A 26 -1.19 -1.19 -7.86
CA GLU A 26 -2.51 -1.60 -7.35
C GLU A 26 -2.40 -2.45 -6.07
N ARG A 27 -1.40 -3.32 -6.02
CA ARG A 27 -1.10 -4.17 -4.85
C ARG A 27 -0.77 -3.35 -3.60
N LEU A 28 0.11 -2.37 -3.71
CA LEU A 28 0.47 -1.53 -2.57
C LEU A 28 -0.71 -0.64 -2.16
N LEU A 29 -1.53 -0.18 -3.11
CA LEU A 29 -2.75 0.57 -2.78
C LEU A 29 -3.75 -0.28 -1.99
N ALA A 30 -3.95 -1.54 -2.37
CA ALA A 30 -4.79 -2.47 -1.62
C ALA A 30 -4.24 -2.69 -0.19
N ILE A 31 -2.92 -2.88 -0.05
CA ILE A 31 -2.25 -2.96 1.26
C ILE A 31 -2.50 -1.70 2.09
N GLY A 32 -2.37 -0.51 1.50
CA GLY A 32 -2.63 0.76 2.19
C GLY A 32 -4.05 0.86 2.72
N ALA A 33 -5.04 0.48 1.92
CA ALA A 33 -6.46 0.48 2.31
C ALA A 33 -6.74 -0.52 3.45
N LEU A 34 -6.12 -1.71 3.41
CA LEU A 34 -6.20 -2.70 4.49
C LEU A 34 -5.59 -2.18 5.79
N LEU A 35 -4.43 -1.53 5.72
CA LEU A 35 -3.77 -0.97 6.89
C LEU A 35 -4.55 0.16 7.55
N ASP A 36 -5.40 0.88 6.81
CA ASP A 36 -6.28 1.89 7.37
C ASP A 36 -7.40 1.29 8.25
N LEU A 37 -7.66 -0.03 8.18
CA LEU A 37 -8.61 -0.73 9.07
C LEU A 37 -8.08 -0.94 10.50
N SER A 38 -6.76 -0.90 10.70
CA SER A 38 -6.14 -1.05 12.01
C SER A 38 -4.91 -0.15 12.18
N GLY A 39 -5.05 0.85 13.06
CA GLY A 39 -3.93 1.69 13.49
C GLY A 39 -2.77 0.87 14.08
N THR A 40 -3.07 -0.19 14.84
CA THR A 40 -2.05 -1.05 15.45
C THR A 40 -1.18 -1.75 14.42
N VAL A 41 -1.80 -2.39 13.40
CA VAL A 41 -1.07 -3.10 12.35
C VAL A 41 -0.27 -2.11 11.50
N ARG A 42 -0.89 -0.97 11.16
CA ARG A 42 -0.21 0.13 10.44
C ARG A 42 1.02 0.63 11.20
N GLU A 43 0.91 0.89 12.50
CA GLU A 43 2.03 1.35 13.32
C GLU A 43 3.16 0.32 13.39
N ASP A 44 2.83 -0.98 13.39
CA ASP A 44 3.85 -2.03 13.36
C ASP A 44 4.60 -2.06 12.03
N VAL A 45 3.88 -1.98 10.91
CA VAL A 45 4.47 -1.90 9.57
C VAL A 45 5.33 -0.64 9.42
N ALA A 46 4.88 0.49 9.94
CA ALA A 46 5.59 1.77 9.82
C ALA A 46 7.00 1.75 10.43
N LYS A 47 7.29 0.85 11.37
CA LYS A 47 8.65 0.64 11.94
C LYS A 47 9.65 0.10 10.92
N TRP A 48 9.15 -0.46 9.82
CA TRP A 48 9.93 -1.04 8.73
C TRP A 48 10.13 -0.07 7.56
N LEU A 49 9.71 1.20 7.71
CA LEU A 49 10.13 2.26 6.80
C LEU A 49 11.65 2.45 6.87
N ARG A 50 12.29 2.37 5.71
CA ARG A 50 13.73 2.59 5.51
C ARG A 50 13.94 3.70 4.48
N PRO A 51 14.90 4.62 4.72
CA PRO A 51 15.37 5.48 3.66
C PRO A 51 16.10 4.62 2.62
N GLN A 52 15.81 4.89 1.36
CA GLN A 52 16.45 4.33 0.18
C GLN A 52 17.05 5.47 -0.64
N ARG A 53 18.07 5.15 -1.43
CA ARG A 53 18.70 6.10 -2.34
C ARG A 53 18.80 5.48 -3.72
N GLU A 54 18.33 6.22 -4.71
CA GLU A 54 18.48 5.84 -6.10
C GLU A 54 19.34 6.87 -6.84
N PRO A 55 20.23 6.43 -7.75
CA PRO A 55 20.99 7.34 -8.58
C PRO A 55 20.04 8.08 -9.54
N LEU A 56 20.23 9.40 -9.62
CA LEU A 56 19.57 10.24 -10.63
C LEU A 56 20.47 10.33 -11.87
N TYR A 57 19.87 10.18 -13.04
CA TYR A 57 20.56 10.29 -14.32
C TYR A 57 20.05 11.49 -15.13
N SER A 58 20.95 12.14 -15.83
CA SER A 58 20.63 13.14 -16.86
C SER A 58 20.02 12.48 -18.10
N ASP A 59 19.46 13.29 -19.01
CA ASP A 59 18.96 12.82 -20.30
C ASP A 59 20.06 12.15 -21.16
N ASP A 60 21.32 12.51 -20.93
CA ASP A 60 22.50 11.93 -21.60
C ASP A 60 22.97 10.62 -20.93
N GLY A 61 22.34 10.20 -19.82
CA GLY A 61 22.64 8.97 -19.10
C GLY A 61 23.75 9.07 -18.05
N ASP A 62 24.32 10.26 -17.85
CA ASP A 62 25.31 10.50 -16.79
C ASP A 62 24.64 10.64 -15.42
N GLN A 63 25.22 10.05 -14.38
CA GLN A 63 24.71 10.19 -13.01
C GLN A 63 24.94 11.63 -12.51
N VAL A 64 23.86 12.30 -12.12
CA VAL A 64 23.86 13.70 -11.68
C VAL A 64 23.59 13.87 -10.18
N GLY A 65 23.24 12.79 -9.49
CA GLY A 65 23.02 12.83 -8.04
C GLY A 65 22.40 11.54 -7.49
N GLU A 66 21.82 11.68 -6.31
CA GLU A 66 21.03 10.65 -5.63
C GLU A 66 19.71 11.26 -5.17
N GLU A 67 18.60 10.56 -5.38
CA GLU A 67 17.30 10.88 -4.80
C GLU A 67 17.08 10.00 -3.57
N GLU A 68 16.80 10.62 -2.42
CA GLU A 68 16.38 9.90 -1.23
C GLU A 68 14.86 9.74 -1.22
N TYR A 69 14.39 8.51 -1.08
CA TYR A 69 12.98 8.18 -0.90
C TYR A 69 12.83 7.19 0.26
N PHE A 70 11.59 6.94 0.69
CA PHE A 70 11.32 5.92 1.72
C PHE A 70 10.69 4.70 1.06
N ASP A 71 11.06 3.52 1.53
CA ASP A 71 10.36 2.27 1.19
C ASP A 71 10.12 1.45 2.46
N ILE A 72 9.17 0.54 2.40
CA ILE A 72 8.90 -0.42 3.47
C ILE A 72 9.59 -1.73 3.12
N ASP A 73 10.41 -2.24 4.04
CA ASP A 73 10.95 -3.60 3.95
C ASP A 73 9.83 -4.62 4.25
N TRP A 74 8.96 -4.80 3.25
CA TRP A 74 7.80 -5.68 3.30
C TRP A 74 8.17 -7.14 3.55
N THR A 75 9.26 -7.60 2.93
CA THR A 75 9.74 -8.97 3.09
C THR A 75 10.27 -9.18 4.50
N GLY A 76 11.06 -8.26 5.03
CA GLY A 76 11.55 -8.30 6.40
C GLY A 76 10.42 -8.25 7.42
N TRP A 77 9.47 -7.34 7.25
CA TRP A 77 8.31 -7.23 8.14
C TRP A 77 7.46 -8.51 8.14
N ALA A 78 7.14 -9.05 6.96
CA ALA A 78 6.34 -10.25 6.83
C ALA A 78 7.04 -11.47 7.45
N ALA A 79 8.34 -11.64 7.20
CA ALA A 79 9.12 -12.73 7.79
C ALA A 79 9.20 -12.62 9.31
N ASP A 80 9.39 -11.42 9.85
CA ASP A 80 9.43 -11.19 11.30
C ASP A 80 8.05 -11.42 11.95
N PHE A 81 6.97 -10.98 11.30
CA PHE A 81 5.61 -11.26 11.75
C PHE A 81 5.31 -12.77 11.79
N GLU A 82 5.67 -13.51 10.73
CA GLU A 82 5.48 -14.97 10.66
C GLU A 82 6.31 -15.71 11.72
N ALA A 83 7.55 -15.27 11.97
CA ALA A 83 8.46 -15.96 12.89
C ALA A 83 8.19 -15.66 14.37
N ASN A 84 7.91 -14.39 14.70
CA ASN A 84 7.84 -13.92 16.09
C ASN A 84 6.41 -13.66 16.57
N GLY A 85 5.45 -13.59 15.65
CA GLY A 85 4.09 -13.17 15.97
C GLY A 85 4.03 -11.74 16.50
N ARG A 86 2.83 -11.34 16.92
CA ARG A 86 2.54 -10.04 17.54
C ARG A 86 1.46 -10.18 18.59
N PRO A 87 1.43 -9.32 19.63
CA PRO A 87 0.35 -9.28 20.62
C PRO A 87 -0.91 -8.60 20.05
N PHE A 88 -1.25 -8.91 18.81
CA PHE A 88 -2.43 -8.41 18.12
C PHE A 88 -3.67 -9.18 18.59
N SER A 89 -4.83 -8.53 18.52
CA SER A 89 -6.10 -9.25 18.59
C SER A 89 -6.19 -10.28 17.46
N SER A 90 -7.09 -11.26 17.58
CA SER A 90 -7.29 -12.26 16.51
C SER A 90 -7.66 -11.60 15.17
N THR A 91 -8.48 -10.56 15.20
CA THR A 91 -8.85 -9.79 14.00
C THR A 91 -7.64 -9.08 13.39
N GLU A 92 -6.86 -8.34 14.20
CA GLU A 92 -5.65 -7.66 13.73
C GLU A 92 -4.60 -8.64 13.19
N THR A 93 -4.47 -9.82 13.82
CA THR A 93 -3.58 -10.89 13.35
C THR A 93 -3.98 -11.35 11.95
N ASN A 94 -5.28 -11.51 11.71
CA ASN A 94 -5.80 -11.94 10.42
C ASN A 94 -5.62 -10.89 9.32
N LEU A 95 -5.83 -9.61 9.64
CA LEU A 95 -5.50 -8.50 8.74
C LEU A 95 -4.00 -8.44 8.44
N ALA A 96 -3.13 -8.63 9.44
CA ALA A 96 -1.68 -8.65 9.26
C ALA A 96 -1.24 -9.79 8.33
N LYS A 97 -1.85 -10.99 8.44
CA LYS A 97 -1.61 -12.10 7.51
C LYS A 97 -1.99 -11.74 6.07
N LEU A 98 -3.14 -11.09 5.87
CA LEU A 98 -3.58 -10.65 4.55
C LEU A 98 -2.60 -9.64 3.95
N VAL A 99 -2.17 -8.64 4.74
CA VAL A 99 -1.17 -7.66 4.32
C VAL A 99 0.16 -8.33 3.99
N ALA A 100 0.64 -9.25 4.82
CA ALA A 100 1.90 -9.97 4.60
C ALA A 100 1.87 -10.80 3.31
N ALA A 101 0.77 -11.49 3.05
CA ALA A 101 0.63 -12.29 1.85
C ALA A 101 0.56 -11.44 0.58
N LEU A 102 -0.17 -10.32 0.60
CA LEU A 102 -0.19 -9.35 -0.51
C LEU A 102 1.20 -8.73 -0.73
N ALA A 103 1.90 -8.38 0.35
CA ALA A 103 3.21 -7.73 0.25
C ALA A 103 4.29 -8.67 -0.32
N ALA A 104 4.20 -9.96 0.00
CA ALA A 104 5.08 -11.01 -0.50
C ALA A 104 4.67 -11.60 -1.87
N ASP A 105 3.63 -11.04 -2.51
CA ASP A 105 3.05 -11.58 -3.76
C ASP A 105 2.64 -13.06 -3.67
N LYS A 106 2.26 -13.51 -2.47
CA LYS A 106 1.85 -14.89 -2.23
C LYS A 106 0.37 -15.05 -2.60
N PRO A 107 -0.02 -16.16 -3.26
CA PRO A 107 -1.43 -16.45 -3.49
C PRO A 107 -2.16 -16.65 -2.16
N ILE A 108 -3.33 -16.02 -2.02
CA ILE A 108 -4.17 -16.09 -0.82
C ILE A 108 -5.42 -16.87 -1.17
N LYS A 109 -5.80 -17.86 -0.35
CA LYS A 109 -7.05 -18.57 -0.58
C LYS A 109 -8.21 -17.68 -0.15
N LEU A 110 -9.20 -17.54 -1.02
CA LEU A 110 -10.39 -16.73 -0.74
C LEU A 110 -11.14 -17.18 0.53
N ALA A 111 -11.15 -18.49 0.80
CA ALA A 111 -11.71 -19.04 2.04
C ALA A 111 -10.95 -18.56 3.29
N GLU A 112 -9.62 -18.44 3.20
CA GLU A 112 -8.79 -17.88 4.28
C GLU A 112 -9.09 -16.37 4.44
N VAL A 113 -9.28 -15.63 3.35
CA VAL A 113 -9.73 -14.21 3.42
C VAL A 113 -11.06 -14.07 4.17
N LEU A 114 -12.03 -14.94 3.86
CA LEU A 114 -13.34 -14.99 4.54
C LEU A 114 -13.19 -15.26 6.03
N GLU A 115 -12.36 -16.24 6.41
CA GLU A 115 -12.05 -16.52 7.82
C GLU A 115 -11.29 -15.36 8.49
N TYR A 116 -10.50 -14.60 7.73
CA TYR A 116 -9.68 -13.49 8.20
C TYR A 116 -10.45 -12.18 8.37
N THR A 117 -11.65 -12.08 7.79
CA THR A 117 -12.41 -10.84 7.78
C THR A 117 -12.91 -10.40 9.15
N GLY A 118 -13.22 -11.33 10.07
CA GLY A 118 -13.65 -11.02 11.43
C GLY A 118 -14.68 -9.87 11.50
N SER A 119 -14.44 -8.88 12.37
CA SER A 119 -15.32 -7.70 12.50
C SER A 119 -15.24 -6.70 11.34
N TRP A 120 -14.34 -6.89 10.38
CA TRP A 120 -14.09 -6.00 9.24
C TRP A 120 -14.62 -6.55 7.93
N GLU A 121 -15.42 -7.62 7.96
CA GLU A 121 -15.96 -8.26 6.76
C GLU A 121 -16.58 -7.28 5.78
N THR A 122 -17.40 -6.34 6.25
CA THR A 122 -18.05 -5.37 5.37
C THR A 122 -17.05 -4.39 4.74
N GLU A 123 -16.12 -3.86 5.53
CA GLU A 123 -15.10 -2.91 5.08
C GLU A 123 -14.08 -3.57 4.14
N LEU A 124 -13.64 -4.79 4.47
CA LEU A 124 -12.70 -5.56 3.68
C LEU A 124 -13.31 -5.97 2.35
N TRP A 125 -14.56 -6.44 2.34
CA TRP A 125 -15.26 -6.71 1.09
C TRP A 125 -15.46 -5.47 0.26
N ARG A 126 -15.75 -4.31 0.88
CA ARG A 126 -15.83 -3.05 0.15
C ARG A 126 -14.50 -2.73 -0.54
N VAL A 127 -13.37 -2.83 0.17
CA VAL A 127 -12.04 -2.59 -0.41
C VAL A 127 -11.74 -3.56 -1.56
N LEU A 128 -12.01 -4.86 -1.37
CA LEU A 128 -11.78 -5.87 -2.41
C LEU A 128 -12.69 -5.70 -3.63
N VAL A 129 -13.97 -5.34 -3.42
CA VAL A 129 -14.94 -5.11 -4.51
C VAL A 129 -14.63 -3.81 -5.25
N GLU A 130 -14.33 -2.73 -4.54
CA GLU A 130 -13.90 -1.46 -5.15
C GLU A 130 -12.66 -1.69 -6.03
N TRP A 131 -11.71 -2.49 -5.55
CA TRP A 131 -10.52 -2.86 -6.32
C TRP A 131 -10.85 -3.76 -7.52
N GLY A 132 -11.59 -4.86 -7.31
CA GLY A 132 -11.92 -5.83 -8.34
C GLY A 132 -12.86 -5.31 -9.43
N THR A 133 -13.56 -4.20 -9.18
CA THR A 133 -14.46 -3.55 -10.15
C THR A 133 -13.87 -2.31 -10.81
N GLY A 134 -12.65 -1.91 -10.44
CA GLY A 134 -12.07 -0.63 -10.88
C GLY A 134 -12.85 0.59 -10.37
N GLY A 135 -13.57 0.41 -9.26
CA GLY A 135 -14.42 1.41 -8.61
C GLY A 135 -13.66 2.65 -8.15
N ASN A 136 -14.43 3.68 -7.79
CA ASN A 136 -14.11 5.12 -7.76
C ASN A 136 -12.72 5.53 -7.19
N ASN A 137 -11.64 5.22 -7.91
CA ASN A 137 -10.25 5.61 -7.65
C ASN A 137 -10.00 7.13 -7.80
N ARG A 138 -11.06 7.93 -8.00
CA ARG A 138 -11.00 9.39 -8.10
C ARG A 138 -10.71 10.08 -6.77
N ASP A 139 -11.13 9.48 -5.65
CA ASP A 139 -11.13 10.14 -4.34
C ASP A 139 -10.04 9.61 -3.38
N LEU A 140 -9.22 8.64 -3.81
CA LEU A 140 -8.16 8.03 -2.99
C LEU A 140 -6.78 8.69 -3.27
N PRO A 141 -6.03 9.12 -2.24
CA PRO A 141 -4.75 9.77 -2.44
C PRO A 141 -3.67 8.74 -2.84
N GLY A 142 -3.25 8.78 -4.10
CA GLY A 142 -2.08 8.04 -4.61
C GLY A 142 -2.37 7.12 -5.81
N ARG A 143 -2.60 7.69 -7.01
CA ARG A 143 -2.56 7.02 -8.35
C ARG A 143 -3.67 5.97 -8.63
N ALA A 144 -4.11 5.71 -9.86
CA ALA A 144 -3.70 6.14 -11.19
C ALA A 144 -4.89 6.78 -11.93
N THR A 145 -4.70 7.96 -12.54
CA THR A 145 -5.54 8.31 -13.69
C THR A 145 -5.27 7.23 -14.73
N VAL A 146 -6.26 6.35 -14.94
CA VAL A 146 -6.34 5.53 -16.15
C VAL A 146 -6.07 6.49 -17.29
N VAL A 147 -4.92 6.32 -17.95
CA VAL A 147 -4.67 7.04 -19.19
C VAL A 147 -5.74 6.53 -20.13
N ASP A 148 -6.76 7.35 -20.28
CA ASP A 148 -7.83 7.14 -21.23
C ASP A 148 -7.17 7.11 -22.62
N THR A 149 -6.85 5.90 -23.10
CA THR A 149 -6.22 5.69 -24.40
C THR A 149 -7.09 6.22 -25.53
N ALA A 150 -8.39 6.44 -25.28
CA ALA A 150 -9.30 7.15 -26.16
C ALA A 150 -8.90 8.63 -26.37
N ASN A 151 -8.28 9.29 -25.40
CA ASN A 151 -7.83 10.68 -25.50
C ASN A 151 -6.38 10.85 -25.99
N ALA A 152 -5.55 9.80 -25.89
CA ALA A 152 -4.19 9.81 -26.45
C ALA A 152 -4.19 9.74 -27.99
N ALA A 153 -5.10 8.95 -28.57
CA ALA A 153 -5.25 8.84 -30.02
C ALA A 153 -5.77 10.15 -30.65
N ALA A 154 -6.66 10.86 -29.98
CA ALA A 154 -7.27 12.11 -30.48
C ALA A 154 -6.29 13.29 -30.56
N ARG A 155 -5.17 13.26 -29.82
CA ARG A 155 -4.12 14.31 -29.88
C ARG A 155 -3.02 14.01 -30.91
N SER A 156 -2.89 12.76 -31.35
CA SER A 156 -1.93 12.37 -32.39
C SER A 156 -2.38 12.73 -33.81
N THR A 157 -3.68 12.98 -34.02
CA THR A 157 -4.25 13.27 -35.36
C THR A 157 -4.39 14.76 -35.67
N ARG A 158 -3.93 15.65 -34.77
CA ARG A 158 -3.81 17.09 -35.01
C ARG A 158 -2.34 17.51 -34.98
N ARG A 159 -1.57 17.07 -35.97
CA ARG A 159 -0.36 17.74 -36.43
C ARG A 159 -0.29 17.65 -37.95
#